data_AF-A0A1H9EZF2-F1
#
_entry.id   AF-A0A1H9EZF2-F1
#
_cell.length_a   1.000
_cell.length_b   1.000
_cell.length_c   1.000
_cell.angle_alpha   90.00
_cell.angle_beta   90.00
_cell.angle_gamma   90.00
#
_symmetry.space_group_name_H-M   'P 1'
#
loop_
_entity.id
_entity.type
_entity.pdbx_description
1 polymer ?
#
loop_
_entity_poly.entity_id
_entity_poly.type
_entity_poly.pdbx_seq_one_letter_code
_entity_poly.pdbx_strand_id
1 'polypeptide(L)' 'MTTTNEKTRKAFEEHRIVRRLSSDPPTANLEGGEIWYNTTADEYRGYEAGTGIVSVSTTAV' A
#
# COMPACT_ATOMS: atom_id res chain seq x y z
N MET A 1 -25.19 -6.33 -4.49
CA MET A 1 -25.23 -5.59 -3.21
C MET A 1 -24.04 -6.07 -2.40
N THR A 2 -23.10 -5.21 -2.00
CA THR A 2 -21.96 -5.65 -1.19
C THR A 2 -22.40 -5.92 0.23
N THR A 3 -21.89 -7.00 0.80
CA THR A 3 -22.20 -7.43 2.16
C THR A 3 -21.60 -6.48 3.19
N THR A 4 -22.15 -6.48 4.41
CA THR A 4 -21.58 -5.75 5.55
C THR A 4 -20.11 -6.13 5.78
N ASN A 5 -19.78 -7.42 5.65
CA ASN A 5 -18.40 -7.91 5.81
C ASN A 5 -17.44 -7.35 4.76
N GLU A 6 -17.87 -7.23 3.50
CA GLU A 6 -17.05 -6.60 2.45
C GLU A 6 -16.80 -5.13 2.74
N LYS A 7 -17.81 -4.40 3.26
CA LYS A 7 -17.67 -2.99 3.64
C LYS A 7 -16.72 -2.83 4.83
N THR A 8 -16.85 -3.67 5.85
CA THR A 8 -15.96 -3.65 7.02
C THR A 8 -14.52 -3.98 6.64
N ARG A 9 -14.29 -4.98 5.78
CA ARG A 9 -12.95 -5.30 5.26
C ARG A 9 -12.34 -4.12 4.49
N LYS A 10 -13.11 -3.48 3.61
CA LYS A 10 -12.64 -2.34 2.82
C LYS A 10 -12.23 -1.16 3.72
N ALA A 11 -13.07 -0.81 4.71
CA ALA A 11 -12.75 0.26 5.66
C ALA A 11 -11.50 -0.07 6.49
N PHE A 12 -11.34 -1.33 6.91
CA PHE A 12 -10.14 -1.77 7.63
C PHE A 12 -8.88 -1.68 6.76
N GLU A 13 -8.96 -2.03 5.48
CA GLU A 13 -7.84 -1.93 4.54
C GLU A 13 -7.48 -0.47 4.21
N GLU A 14 -8.48 0.42 4.10
CA GLU A 14 -8.28 1.87 3.90
C GLU A 14 -7.61 2.55 5.10
N HIS A 15 -7.94 2.12 6.33
CA HIS A 15 -7.43 2.73 7.57
C HIS A 15 -6.26 1.99 8.23
N ARG A 16 -5.72 0.95 7.59
CA ARG A 16 -4.56 0.22 8.12
C ARG A 16 -3.31 1.10 8.04
N ILE A 17 -2.46 1.03 9.08
CA ILE A 17 -1.15 1.72 9.13
C ILE A 17 -0.32 1.44 7.87
N VAL A 18 -0.41 0.21 7.34
CA VAL A 18 0.16 -0.15 6.04
C VAL A 18 -0.95 -0.76 5.17
N ARG A 19 -1.26 -0.10 4.05
CA ARG A 19 -2.21 -0.60 3.06
C ARG A 19 -1.66 -1.87 2.38
N ARG A 20 -2.53 -2.83 2.05
CA ARG A 20 -2.18 -4.04 1.27
C ARG A 20 -2.86 -3.92 -0.09
N LEU A 21 -2.09 -3.86 -1.16
CA LEU A 21 -2.57 -3.60 -2.52
C LEU A 21 -2.04 -4.69 -3.46
N SER A 22 -2.81 -5.08 -4.47
CA SER A 22 -2.35 -6.03 -5.50
C SER A 22 -1.55 -5.36 -6.63
N SER A 23 -1.57 -4.03 -6.69
CA SER A 23 -0.84 -3.22 -7.66
C SER A 23 -0.41 -1.90 -7.01
N ASP A 24 0.57 -1.24 -7.61
CA ASP A 24 0.98 0.07 -7.14
C ASP A 24 -0.14 1.11 -7.37
N PRO A 25 -0.40 2.00 -6.40
CA PRO A 25 -1.35 3.09 -6.58
C PRO A 25 -0.83 4.07 -7.64
N PRO A 26 -1.74 4.79 -8.35
CA PRO A 26 -1.33 5.84 -9.27
C PRO A 26 -0.48 6.89 -8.57
N THR A 27 0.67 7.25 -9.16
CA THR A 27 1.62 8.22 -8.57
C THR A 27 1.00 9.61 -8.37
N ALA A 28 -0.02 9.97 -9.14
CA ALA A 28 -0.78 11.21 -8.96
C ALA A 28 -1.53 11.29 -7.62
N ASN A 29 -1.71 10.16 -6.92
CA ASN A 29 -2.37 10.08 -5.62
C ASN A 29 -1.37 9.93 -4.47
N LEU A 30 -0.06 10.13 -4.72
CA LEU A 30 1.02 9.94 -3.76
C LEU A 30 1.77 11.25 -3.57
N GLU A 31 1.94 11.66 -2.31
CA GLU A 31 2.57 12.92 -1.93
C GLU A 31 4.02 12.73 -1.47
N GLY A 32 4.41 11.50 -1.12
CA GLY A 32 5.76 11.13 -0.67
C GLY A 32 5.77 10.61 0.77
N GLY A 33 6.42 9.47 1.00
CA GLY A 33 6.53 8.84 2.31
C GLY A 33 5.47 7.77 2.60
N GLU A 34 4.56 7.50 1.66
CA GLU A 34 3.63 6.39 1.75
C GLU A 34 4.34 5.05 1.59
N ILE A 35 3.95 4.08 2.41
CA ILE A 35 4.41 2.69 2.34
C ILE A 35 3.18 1.78 2.25
N TRP A 36 3.24 0.79 1.38
CA TRP A 36 2.24 -0.26 1.24
C TRP A 36 2.89 -1.63 1.03
N TYR A 37 2.12 -2.68 1.21
CA TYR A 37 2.53 -4.04 0.87
C TYR A 37 1.91 -4.43 -0.46
N ASN A 38 2.73 -4.78 -1.45
CA ASN A 38 2.27 -5.31 -2.72
C ASN A 38 2.07 -6.82 -2.61
N THR A 39 0.82 -7.28 -2.61
CA THR A 39 0.48 -8.70 -2.41
C THR A 39 0.80 -9.58 -3.62
N THR A 40 0.98 -9.01 -4.80
CA THR A 40 1.29 -9.75 -6.03
C THR A 40 2.80 -9.99 -6.14
N ALA A 41 3.59 -8.95 -5.83
CA ALA A 41 5.06 -9.02 -5.83
C ALA A 41 5.64 -9.54 -4.51
N ASP A 42 4.80 -9.68 -3.49
CA ASP A 42 5.16 -10.14 -2.14
C ASP A 42 6.27 -9.28 -1.48
N GLU A 43 6.18 -7.96 -1.63
CA GLU A 43 7.18 -7.02 -1.13
C GLU A 43 6.55 -5.74 -0.55
N TYR A 44 7.29 -5.07 0.34
CA TYR A 44 6.96 -3.71 0.72
C TYR A 44 7.41 -2.73 -0.36
N ARG A 45 6.54 -1.77 -0.66
CA ARG A 45 6.73 -0.73 -1.65
C ARG A 45 6.52 0.62 -0.98
N GLY A 46 7.21 1.63 -1.48
CA GLY A 46 7.02 3.01 -1.05
C GLY A 46 7.06 3.96 -2.22
N TYR A 47 6.59 5.18 -2.00
CA TYR A 47 6.76 6.27 -2.95
C TYR A 47 7.68 7.34 -2.37
N GLU A 48 8.74 7.63 -3.12
CA GLU A 48 9.66 8.71 -2.82
C GLU A 48 9.48 9.81 -3.87
N ALA A 49 9.12 11.02 -3.42
CA ALA A 49 8.92 12.16 -4.29
C ALA A 49 10.20 12.46 -5.09
N GLY A 50 10.08 12.50 -6.42
CA GLY A 50 11.20 12.72 -7.33
C GLY A 50 11.92 11.44 -7.81
N THR A 51 11.80 10.34 -7.08
CA THR A 51 12.35 9.02 -7.49
C THR A 51 11.28 8.13 -8.11
N GLY A 52 10.08 8.12 -7.52
CA GLY A 52 8.98 7.25 -7.93
C GLY A 52 8.71 6.11 -6.94
N ILE A 53 8.15 5.02 -7.45
CA ILE A 53 7.85 3.83 -6.64
C ILE A 53 9.13 3.02 -6.45
N VAL A 54 9.45 2.70 -5.20
CA VAL A 54 10.64 1.95 -4.78
C VAL A 54 10.26 0.71 -3.96
N SER A 55 11.09 -0.33 -4.03
CA SER A 55 10.99 -1.48 -3.12
C SER A 55 11.65 -1.14 -1.79
N VAL A 56 11.00 -1.49 -0.69
CA VAL A 56 11.47 -1.24 0.68
C VAL A 56 11.93 -2.58 1.28
N SER A 57 13.20 -2.65 1.64
CA SER A 57 13.79 -3.82 2.31
C SER A 57 14.03 -3.50 3.79
N THR A 58 13.72 -4.45 4.68
CA THR A 58 14.07 -4.35 6.11
C THR A 58 15.14 -5.36 6.45
N THR A 59 16.13 -4.93 7.25
CA THR A 59 17.15 -5.80 7.83
C THR A 59 16.97 -5.74 9.34
N ALA A 60 16.84 -6.90 9.99
CA ALA A 60 16.83 -6.97 11.45
C ALA A 60 18.23 -6.59 11.96
N VAL A 61 18.28 -5.74 12.99
CA VAL A 61 19.53 -5.27 13.63
C VAL A 61 19.63 -5.82 15.03
#